data_AF-A0A1V4RNF2-F1
#
_entry.id   AF-A0A1V4RNF2-F1
#
_cell.length_a   1.000
_cell.length_b   1.000
_cell.length_c   1.000
_cell.angle_alpha   90.00
_cell.angle_beta   90.00
_cell.angle_gamma   90.00
#
_symmetry.space_group_name_H-M   'P 1'
#
loop_
_entity.id
_entity.type
_entity.pdbx_description
1 polymer ?
#
loop_
_entity_poly.entity_id
_entity_poly.type
_entity_poly.pdbx_seq_one_letter_code
_entity_poly.pdbx_strand_id
1 'polypeptide(L)'
;IDAHLSADFLHNQNGHIDGLIVNLSNTMIHDELFGRILRKEKLSTIINLANSLSHEIRNPINILYGRLQLLAEEMPGEQIR
;
A
#
# COMPACT_ATOMS: atom_id res chain seq x y z
N ILE A 1 5.57 8.83 -25.10
CA ILE A 1 6.87 8.11 -25.06
C ILE A 1 7.75 8.92 -24.14
N ASP A 2 7.83 8.53 -22.87
CA ASP A 2 8.77 9.15 -21.92
C ASP A 2 10.14 8.51 -22.17
N ALA A 3 10.90 9.16 -23.04
CA ALA A 3 12.30 8.82 -23.28
C ALA A 3 13.14 10.00 -22.79
N HIS A 4 14.07 9.71 -21.89
CA HIS A 4 15.01 10.71 -21.41
C HIS A 4 16.22 10.71 -22.34
N LEU A 5 16.49 11.86 -22.94
CA LEU A 5 17.63 12.09 -23.81
C LEU A 5 18.59 13.03 -23.08
N SER A 6 19.81 12.56 -22.82
CA SER A 6 20.90 13.41 -22.35
C SER A 6 22.01 13.42 -23.39
N ALA A 7 22.73 14.55 -23.50
CA ALA A 7 23.85 14.66 -24.42
C ALA A 7 24.98 15.48 -23.79
N ASP A 8 26.20 14.98 -23.93
CA ASP A 8 27.40 15.56 -23.34
C ASP A 8 28.51 15.66 -24.38
N PHE A 9 29.22 16.77 -24.40
CA PHE A 9 30.35 16.97 -25.31
C PHE A 9 31.62 16.30 -24.78
N LEU A 10 32.23 15.51 -25.64
CA LEU A 10 33.53 14.89 -25.41
C LEU A 10 34.62 15.89 -25.80
N HIS A 11 35.43 16.29 -24.83
CA HIS A 11 36.56 17.20 -25.05
C HIS A 11 37.87 16.42 -25.06
N ASN A 12 38.78 16.79 -25.96
CA ASN A 12 40.13 16.25 -25.98
C ASN A 12 41.03 16.93 -24.94
N GLN A 13 42.27 16.44 -24.84
CA GLN A 13 43.26 16.96 -23.88
C GLN A 13 43.60 18.45 -24.09
N ASN A 14 43.30 19.00 -25.27
CA ASN A 14 43.51 20.40 -25.61
C ASN A 14 42.23 21.24 -25.44
N GLY A 15 41.17 20.68 -24.83
CA GLY A 15 39.89 21.35 -24.59
C GLY A 15 39.01 21.55 -25.83
N HIS A 16 39.36 20.95 -26.97
CA HIS A 16 38.52 21.00 -28.16
C HIS A 16 37.50 19.87 -28.16
N ILE A 17 36.32 20.10 -28.73
CA ILE A 17 35.25 19.11 -28.81
C ILE A 17 35.62 18.07 -29.88
N ASP A 18 35.87 16.84 -29.45
CA ASP A 18 36.14 15.69 -30.31
C ASP A 18 34.86 14.90 -30.64
N GLY A 19 33.79 15.07 -29.87
CA GLY A 19 32.55 14.37 -30.14
C GLY A 19 31.37 14.73 -29.25
N LEU A 20 30.27 14.02 -29.48
CA LEU A 20 29.02 14.12 -28.72
C LEU A 20 28.64 12.72 -28.24
N ILE A 21 28.49 12.55 -26.93
CA ILE A 21 27.85 11.37 -26.34
C ILE A 21 26.37 11.68 -26.25
N VAL A 22 25.53 10.81 -26.78
CA VAL A 22 24.08 10.89 -26.63
C VAL A 22 23.62 9.64 -25.91
N ASN A 23 22.94 9.83 -24.79
CA ASN A 23 22.36 8.76 -24.01
C ASN A 23 20.84 8.83 -24.10
N LEU A 24 20.21 7.75 -24.55
CA LEU A 24 18.76 7.62 -24.64
C LEU A 24 18.31 6.53 -23.69
N SER A 25 17.57 6.90 -22.65
CA SER A 25 17.00 5.95 -21.71
C SER A 25 15.48 5.96 -21.79
N ASN A 26 14.89 4.76 -21.75
CA ASN A 26 13.46 4.57 -21.64
C ASN A 26 13.14 4.25 -20.19
N THR A 27 12.51 5.19 -19.48
CA THR A 27 12.15 5.00 -18.07
C THR A 27 10.79 4.31 -17.89
N MET A 28 10.02 4.13 -18.98
CA MET A 28 8.65 3.63 -18.92
C MET A 28 8.54 2.27 -18.22
N ILE A 29 9.46 1.34 -18.49
CA ILE A 29 9.46 0.02 -17.85
C ILE A 29 9.77 0.14 -16.35
N HIS A 30 10.73 0.99 -15.98
CA HIS A 30 11.11 1.20 -14.60
C HIS A 30 9.94 1.81 -13.80
N ASP A 31 9.31 2.85 -14.35
CA ASP A 31 8.23 3.57 -13.69
C ASP A 31 6.96 2.72 -13.56
N GLU A 32 6.66 1.89 -14.56
CA GLU A 32 5.55 0.93 -14.49
C GLU A 32 5.80 -0.14 -13.41
N LEU A 33 6.99 -0.72 -13.38
CA LEU A 33 7.36 -1.73 -12.37
C LEU A 33 7.32 -1.14 -10.96
N PHE A 34 7.88 0.06 -10.79
CA PHE A 34 7.86 0.78 -9.52
C PHE A 34 6.43 1.09 -9.07
N GLY A 35 5.58 1.58 -9.98
CA GLY A 35 4.17 1.84 -9.71
C GLY A 35 3.39 0.58 -9.31
N ARG A 36 3.68 -0.56 -9.95
CA ARG A 36 3.09 -1.86 -9.59
C ARG A 36 3.52 -2.31 -8.20
N ILE A 37 4.79 -2.15 -7.84
CA ILE A 37 5.33 -2.49 -6.51
C ILE A 37 4.65 -1.64 -5.43
N LEU A 38 4.66 -0.32 -5.60
CA LEU A 38 4.02 0.61 -4.64
C LEU A 38 2.54 0.30 -4.45
N ARG A 39 1.83 -0.04 -5.53
CA ARG A 39 0.40 -0.39 -5.44
C ARG A 39 0.18 -1.67 -4.64
N LYS A 40 1.04 -2.68 -4.80
CA LYS A 40 0.98 -3.92 -4.03
C LYS A 40 1.27 -3.68 -2.55
N GLU A 41 2.30 -2.90 -2.23
CA GLU A 41 2.63 -2.55 -0.85
C GLU A 41 1.48 -1.78 -0.18
N LYS A 42 0.91 -0.78 -0.86
CA LYS A 42 -0.24 -0.03 -0.35
C LYS A 42 -1.43 -0.94 -0.05
N LEU A 43 -1.75 -1.87 -0.95
CA LEU A 43 -2.84 -2.83 -0.75
C LEU A 43 -2.56 -3.77 0.42
N SER A 44 -1.33 -4.26 0.56
CA SER A 44 -0.92 -5.10 1.69
C SER A 44 -1.11 -4.37 3.03
N THR A 45 -0.69 -3.11 3.11
CA THR A 45 -0.89 -2.28 4.31
C THR A 45 -2.37 -2.08 4.63
N ILE A 46 -3.21 -1.81 3.62
CA ILE A 46 -4.66 -1.68 3.81
C ILE A 46 -5.27 -2.98 4.35
N ILE A 47 -4.89 -4.13 3.80
CA ILE A 47 -5.38 -5.44 4.24
C ILE A 47 -4.96 -5.70 5.69
N ASN A 48 -3.70 -5.45 6.03
CA ASN A 48 -3.22 -5.64 7.40
C ASN A 48 -3.96 -4.75 8.39
N LEU A 49 -4.18 -3.47 8.05
CA LEU A 49 -4.94 -2.56 8.89
C LEU A 49 -6.39 -3.03 9.04
N ALA A 50 -7.04 -3.44 7.94
CA ALA A 50 -8.41 -3.94 7.95
C ALA A 50 -8.54 -5.20 8.82
N ASN A 51 -7.57 -6.11 8.79
CA ASN A 51 -7.53 -7.28 9.65
C ASN A 51 -7.42 -6.89 11.13
N SER A 52 -6.48 -6.00 11.47
CA SER A 52 -6.33 -5.51 12.84
C SER A 52 -7.61 -4.84 13.36
N LEU A 53 -8.21 -3.95 12.56
CA LEU A 53 -9.48 -3.30 12.88
C LEU A 53 -10.61 -4.31 13.06
N SER A 54 -10.66 -5.34 12.21
CA SER A 54 -11.67 -6.40 12.32
C SER A 54 -11.53 -7.16 13.64
N HIS A 55 -10.30 -7.42 14.09
CA HIS A 55 -10.05 -8.02 15.40
C HIS A 55 -10.49 -7.09 16.53
N GLU A 56 -10.14 -5.81 16.47
CA GLU A 56 -10.51 -4.83 17.48
C GLU A 56 -12.01 -4.55 17.55
N ILE A 57 -12.75 -4.65 16.44
CA ILE A 57 -14.22 -4.56 16.39
C ILE A 57 -14.87 -5.84 16.94
N ARG A 58 -14.31 -7.01 16.64
CA ARG A 58 -14.85 -8.28 17.11
C ARG A 58 -14.82 -8.38 18.63
N ASN A 59 -13.80 -7.80 19.27
CA ASN A 59 -13.66 -7.82 20.73
C ASN A 59 -14.85 -7.21 21.49
N PRO A 60 -15.23 -5.93 21.30
CA PRO A 60 -16.38 -5.34 21.96
C PRO A 60 -17.70 -6.00 21.55
N ILE A 61 -17.83 -6.48 20.31
CA ILE A 61 -19.00 -7.25 19.89
C ILE A 61 -19.16 -8.52 20.73
N ASN A 62 -18.08 -9.28 20.92
CA ASN A 62 -18.10 -10.49 21.73
C ASN A 62 -18.44 -10.18 23.19
N ILE A 63 -17.93 -9.08 23.74
CA ILE A 63 -18.26 -8.62 25.10
C ILE A 63 -19.75 -8.27 25.20
N LEU A 64 -20.29 -7.53 24.22
CA LEU A 64 -21.71 -7.19 24.16
C LEU A 64 -22.60 -8.44 24.12
N TYR A 65 -22.27 -9.41 23.26
CA TYR A 65 -23.00 -10.68 23.19
C TYR A 65 -22.95 -11.45 24.51
N GLY A 66 -21.77 -11.56 25.13
CA GLY A 66 -21.64 -12.22 26.43
C GLY A 66 -22.49 -11.55 27.50
N ARG A 67 -22.55 -10.21 27.53
CA ARG A 67 -23.42 -9.47 28.48
C ARG A 67 -24.90 -9.69 28.19
N LEU A 68 -25.31 -9.65 26.93
CA LEU A 68 -26.70 -9.91 26.55
C LEU A 68 -27.13 -11.34 26.90
N GLN A 69 -26.23 -12.31 26.76
CA GLN A 69 -26.48 -13.69 27.17
C GLN A 69 -26.70 -13.79 28.68
N LEU A 70 -25.85 -13.17 29.50
CA LEU A 70 -26.02 -13.15 30.96
C LEU A 70 -27.35 -12.49 31.35
N LEU A 71 -27.71 -11.37 30.73
CA LEU A 71 -29.00 -10.71 30.97
C LEU A 71 -30.19 -11.60 30.59
N ALA A 72 -30.09 -12.36 29.50
CA ALA A 72 -31.13 -13.31 29.08
C ALA A 72 -31.26 -14.49 30.06
N GLU A 73 -30.16 -14.95 30.66
CA GLU A 73 -30.15 -15.98 31.69
C GLU A 73 -30.70 -15.47 33.03
N GLU A 74 -30.48 -14.19 33.35
CA GLU A 74 -30.98 -13.51 34.56
C GLU A 74 -32.43 -13.06 34.46
N MET A 75 -33.05 -13.10 33.27
CA MET A 75 -34.50 -12.96 33.10
C MET A 75 -35.13 -14.35 33.26
N PRO A 76 -35.59 -14.75 34.45
CA PRO A 76 -36.34 -15.99 34.58
C PRO A 76 -37.62 -15.78 33.80
N GLY A 77 -38.05 -16.80 33.05
CA GLY A 77 -39.35 -16.78 32.39
C GLY A 77 -40.40 -16.22 33.34
N GLU A 78 -40.95 -15.07 32.98
CA GLU A 78 -42.15 -14.52 33.56
C GLU A 78 -43.23 -15.60 33.41
N GLN A 79 -43.38 -16.45 34.42
CA GLN A 79 -44.70 -16.99 34.76
C GLN A 79 -45.53 -15.79 35.24
N ILE A 80 -45.94 -14.95 34.30
CA ILE A 80 -47.15 -14.18 34.46
C ILE A 80 -48.26 -15.22 34.49
N ARG A 81 -48.89 -15.31 35.67
CA ARG A 81 -49.99 -16.18 36.04
C ARG A 81 -51.06 -16.36 34.97
#